data_AF-A0A9E2VI62-F1
#
_entry.id   AF-A0A9E2VI62-F1
#
_cell.length_a   1.000
_cell.length_b   1.000
_cell.length_c   1.000
_cell.angle_alpha   90.00
_cell.angle_beta   90.00
_cell.angle_gamma   90.00
#
_symmetry.space_group_name_H-M   'P 1'
#
loop_
_entity.id
_entity.type
_entity.pdbx_description
1 polymer ?
#
loop_
_entity_poly.entity_id
_entity_poly.type
_entity_poly.pdbx_seq_one_letter_code
_entity_poly.pdbx_strand_id
1 'polypeptide(L)'
;MLAVLSAGLALGLSAATLGARAQPLPAASPESVGMSSQRLARITETFNAEVAQGKLPGAVVMVARKGKLVYSQAFGNLNSAAGGPMKTDSLFRIYSMTKPLVS
;
A
#
# COMPACT_ATOMS: atom_id res chain seq x y z
N MET A 1 22.79 37.24 -51.34
CA MET A 1 21.38 37.67 -51.42
C MET A 1 20.55 36.56 -50.78
N LEU A 2 19.83 36.91 -49.72
CA LEU A 2 19.22 36.03 -48.71
C LEU A 2 18.05 35.21 -49.30
N ALA A 3 17.96 33.91 -48.97
CA ALA A 3 16.74 33.13 -49.10
C ALA A 3 16.56 32.26 -47.84
N VAL A 4 15.38 32.41 -47.26
CA VAL A 4 14.92 31.95 -45.94
C VAL A 4 14.18 30.61 -46.11
N LEU A 5 14.11 29.78 -45.05
CA LEU A 5 12.90 29.13 -44.49
C LEU A 5 13.13 27.69 -43.95
N SER A 6 13.05 27.61 -42.62
CA SER A 6 12.35 26.61 -41.79
C SER A 6 12.68 25.11 -41.88
N ALA A 7 13.10 24.55 -40.75
CA ALA A 7 12.64 23.24 -40.29
C ALA A 7 12.31 23.34 -38.79
N GLY A 8 11.04 23.09 -38.48
CA GLY A 8 10.39 23.45 -37.23
C GLY A 8 10.88 22.71 -35.99
N LEU A 9 10.88 23.43 -34.88
CA LEU A 9 10.94 22.89 -33.53
C LEU A 9 9.63 22.14 -33.28
N ALA A 10 9.62 20.82 -33.48
CA ALA A 10 8.52 19.97 -33.02
C ALA A 10 8.56 19.91 -31.48
N LEU A 11 7.93 20.88 -30.83
CA LEU A 11 7.49 20.76 -29.45
C LEU A 11 6.47 19.62 -29.40
N GLY A 12 6.97 18.41 -29.13
CA GLY A 12 6.14 17.27 -28.77
C GLY A 12 5.43 17.62 -27.47
N LEU A 13 4.20 18.11 -27.59
CA LEU A 13 3.27 18.24 -26.47
C LEU A 13 2.87 16.82 -26.06
N SER A 14 3.73 16.19 -25.25
CA SER A 14 3.38 14.93 -24.59
C SER A 14 2.22 15.24 -23.67
N ALA A 15 1.00 14.90 -24.12
CA ALA A 15 -0.19 14.95 -23.30
C ALA A 15 0.03 13.99 -22.13
N ALA A 16 0.55 14.52 -21.02
CA ALA A 16 0.57 13.81 -19.76
C ALA A 16 -0.88 13.52 -19.43
N THR A 17 -1.32 12.30 -19.70
CA THR A 17 -2.58 11.78 -19.20
C THR A 17 -2.53 11.92 -17.68
N LEU A 18 -3.16 12.98 -17.17
CA LEU A 18 -3.42 13.23 -15.75
C LEU A 18 -4.47 12.21 -15.29
N GLY A 19 -4.13 10.93 -15.37
CA GLY A 19 -4.82 9.91 -14.61
C GLY A 19 -4.47 10.17 -13.16
N ALA A 20 -5.46 10.52 -12.34
CA ALA A 20 -5.32 10.60 -10.91
C ALA A 20 -4.82 9.23 -10.40
N ARG A 21 -3.52 9.13 -10.13
CA ARG A 21 -2.95 7.94 -9.49
C ARG A 21 -3.20 8.07 -7.99
N ALA A 22 -3.81 7.05 -7.40
CA ALA A 22 -3.92 6.95 -5.96
C ALA A 22 -2.50 7.00 -5.36
N GLN A 23 -2.19 8.09 -4.66
CA GLN A 23 -0.90 8.25 -3.99
C GLN A 23 -0.94 7.46 -2.68
N PRO A 24 0.09 6.65 -2.37
CA PRO A 24 0.18 5.98 -1.09
C PRO A 24 0.22 7.00 0.05
N LEU A 25 -0.35 6.66 1.20
CA LEU A 25 -0.25 7.51 2.38
C LEU A 25 1.23 7.69 2.76
N PRO A 26 1.68 8.91 3.10
CA PRO A 26 3.03 9.13 3.58
C PRO A 26 3.26 8.34 4.88
N ALA A 27 4.41 7.68 4.98
CA ALA A 27 4.83 7.01 6.19
C ALA A 27 5.22 8.02 7.28
N ALA A 28 4.97 7.70 8.54
CA ALA A 28 5.44 8.49 9.67
C ALA A 28 5.63 7.66 10.93
N SER A 29 6.36 8.19 11.91
CA SER A 29 6.46 7.55 13.22
C SER A 29 5.09 7.58 13.94
N PRO A 30 4.74 6.52 14.68
CA PRO A 30 3.53 6.50 15.51
C PRO A 30 3.43 7.71 16.44
N GLU A 31 4.54 8.12 17.05
CA GLU A 31 4.59 9.22 18.02
C GLU A 31 4.19 10.55 17.38
N SER A 32 4.57 10.79 16.12
CA SER A 32 4.24 12.01 15.37
C SER A 32 2.73 12.21 15.15
N VAL A 33 1.94 11.15 15.29
CA VAL A 33 0.46 11.19 15.19
C VAL A 33 -0.21 10.85 16.53
N GLY A 34 0.54 10.85 17.63
CA GLY A 34 0.05 10.60 18.99
C GLY A 34 -0.28 9.14 19.27
N MET A 35 0.41 8.20 18.62
CA MET A 35 0.36 6.75 18.90
C MET A 35 1.68 6.28 19.53
N SER A 36 1.65 5.13 20.19
CA SER A 36 2.83 4.53 20.83
C SER A 36 3.35 3.37 19.98
N SER A 37 4.61 3.45 19.55
CA SER A 37 5.29 2.34 18.84
C SER A 37 5.30 1.06 19.67
N GLN A 38 5.53 1.16 20.98
CA GLN A 38 5.52 0.00 21.89
C GLN A 38 4.14 -0.69 21.92
N ARG A 39 3.04 0.07 21.89
CA ARG A 39 1.70 -0.52 21.85
C ARG A 39 1.40 -1.15 20.48
N LEU A 40 1.86 -0.53 19.39
CA LEU A 40 1.72 -1.10 18.04
C LEU A 40 2.52 -2.39 17.87
N ALA A 41 3.66 -2.55 18.54
CA ALA A 41 4.43 -3.79 18.53
C ALA A 41 3.64 -5.02 19.03
N ARG A 42 2.64 -4.82 19.90
CA ARG A 42 1.75 -5.90 20.36
C ARG A 42 0.91 -6.50 19.22
N ILE A 43 0.64 -5.73 18.17
CA ILE A 43 -0.02 -6.23 16.94
C ILE A 43 0.89 -7.27 16.29
N THR A 44 2.17 -6.95 16.12
CA THR A 44 3.18 -7.86 15.56
C THR A 44 3.26 -9.15 16.38
N GLU A 45 3.36 -9.04 17.71
CA GLU A 45 3.39 -10.19 18.62
C GLU A 45 2.15 -11.09 18.46
N THR A 46 0.97 -10.47 18.43
CA THR A 46 -0.31 -11.18 18.31
C THR A 46 -0.38 -11.94 16.99
N PHE A 47 -0.12 -11.29 15.85
CA PHE A 47 -0.23 -11.95 14.55
C PHE A 47 0.86 -13.01 14.32
N ASN A 48 2.07 -12.81 14.84
CA ASN A 48 3.09 -13.86 14.85
C ASN A 48 2.62 -15.09 15.64
N ALA A 49 2.02 -14.88 16.82
CA ALA A 49 1.52 -15.97 17.65
C ALA A 49 0.36 -16.72 16.97
N GLU A 50 -0.57 -16.01 16.33
CA GLU A 50 -1.70 -16.61 15.62
C GLU A 50 -1.26 -17.42 14.38
N VAL A 51 -0.26 -16.93 13.63
CA VAL A 51 0.37 -17.70 12.55
C VAL A 51 1.09 -18.94 13.10
N ALA A 52 1.87 -18.79 14.17
CA ALA A 52 2.59 -19.90 14.79
C ALA A 52 1.64 -20.99 15.35
N GLN A 53 0.48 -20.59 15.84
CA GLN A 53 -0.58 -21.50 16.30
C GLN A 53 -1.40 -22.12 15.15
N GLY A 54 -1.13 -21.75 13.90
CA GLY A 54 -1.84 -22.27 12.73
C GLY A 54 -3.30 -21.80 12.62
N LYS A 55 -3.70 -20.77 13.39
CA LYS A 55 -5.07 -20.23 13.37
C LYS A 55 -5.36 -19.42 12.11
N LEU A 56 -4.31 -18.85 11.51
CA LEU A 56 -4.37 -18.17 10.22
C LEU A 56 -3.09 -18.44 9.41
N PRO A 57 -3.20 -18.66 8.08
CA PRO A 57 -2.02 -18.91 7.25
C PRO A 57 -1.11 -17.68 7.15
N GLY A 58 -1.71 -16.49 7.16
CA GLY A 58 -1.02 -15.21 7.11
C GLY A 58 -2.00 -14.03 7.17
N ALA A 59 -1.46 -12.83 7.31
CA ALA A 59 -2.24 -11.59 7.38
C ALA A 59 -1.41 -10.39 6.89
N VAL A 60 -2.10 -9.35 6.45
CA VAL A 60 -1.52 -8.02 6.26
C VAL A 60 -2.28 -7.05 7.15
N VAL A 61 -1.55 -6.26 7.94
CA VAL A 61 -2.15 -5.31 8.89
C VAL A 61 -1.56 -3.94 8.66
N MET A 62 -2.44 -2.96 8.48
CA MET A 62 -2.10 -1.56 8.28
C MET A 62 -2.82 -0.68 9.29
N VAL A 63 -2.12 0.32 9.84
CA VAL A 63 -2.70 1.34 10.71
C VAL A 63 -2.31 2.71 10.17
N ALA A 64 -3.32 3.52 9.87
CA ALA A 64 -3.16 4.90 9.45
C ALA A 64 -3.88 5.84 10.42
N ARG A 65 -3.26 6.99 10.71
CA ARG A 65 -3.84 8.03 11.57
C ARG A 65 -3.40 9.40 11.08
N LYS A 66 -4.33 10.37 11.08
CA LYS A 66 -4.10 11.75 10.58
C LYS A 66 -3.49 11.77 9.16
N GLY A 67 -3.99 10.89 8.27
CA GLY A 67 -3.52 10.80 6.89
C GLY A 67 -2.11 10.23 6.71
N LYS A 68 -1.51 9.64 7.74
CA LYS A 68 -0.18 9.03 7.69
C LYS A 68 -0.25 7.54 8.01
N LEU A 69 0.50 6.73 7.27
CA LEU A 69 0.68 5.31 7.55
C LEU A 69 1.74 5.16 8.64
N VAL A 70 1.38 4.55 9.78
CA VAL A 70 2.27 4.45 10.94
C VAL A 70 2.63 3.02 11.32
N TYR A 71 1.95 2.05 10.71
CA TYR A 71 2.26 0.63 10.83
C TYR A 71 1.77 -0.10 9.58
N SER A 72 2.61 -0.95 9.01
CA SER A 72 2.26 -1.81 7.88
C SER A 72 3.17 -3.04 7.92
N GLN A 73 2.60 -4.22 8.14
CA GLN A 73 3.35 -5.48 8.19
C GLN A 73 2.56 -6.61 7.55
N ALA A 74 3.30 -7.57 7.00
CA ALA A 74 2.78 -8.84 6.50
C ALA A 74 3.31 -9.99 7.37
N PHE A 75 2.47 -11.00 7.58
CA PHE A 75 2.72 -12.14 8.47
C PHE A 75 2.40 -13.44 7.73
N GLY A 76 3.17 -14.49 8.01
CA GLY A 76 2.91 -15.83 7.50
C GLY A 76 2.98 -15.95 5.98
N ASN A 77 2.18 -16.85 5.43
CA ASN A 77 2.15 -17.23 4.01
C ASN A 77 0.80 -16.93 3.37
N LEU A 78 0.79 -16.75 2.05
CA LEU A 78 -0.43 -16.43 1.30
C LEU A 78 -1.47 -17.56 1.35
N ASN A 79 -1.03 -18.81 1.45
CA ASN A 79 -1.90 -19.97 1.66
C ASN A 79 -1.18 -21.04 2.50
N SER A 80 -1.92 -22.04 2.99
CA SER A 80 -1.41 -22.99 3.99
C SER A 80 -0.40 -24.04 3.50
N ALA A 81 0.09 -24.02 2.24
CA ALA A 81 1.12 -24.97 1.78
C ALA A 81 1.81 -24.66 0.43
N ALA A 82 1.19 -23.89 -0.48
CA ALA A 82 1.59 -23.77 -1.88
C ALA A 82 1.90 -22.33 -2.35
N GLY A 83 1.64 -21.33 -1.51
CA GLY A 83 1.73 -19.91 -1.82
C GLY A 83 2.76 -19.32 -0.89
N GLY A 84 3.77 -18.69 -1.48
CA GLY A 84 4.91 -18.14 -0.78
C GLY A 84 4.57 -17.09 0.30
N PRO A 85 5.59 -16.38 0.81
CA PRO A 85 5.42 -15.45 1.92
C PRO A 85 4.37 -14.39 1.62
N MET A 86 3.58 -14.05 2.64
CA MET A 86 2.62 -12.95 2.56
C MET A 86 3.34 -11.63 2.28
N LYS A 87 2.82 -10.84 1.35
CA LYS A 87 3.32 -9.49 1.03
C LYS A 87 2.26 -8.44 1.29
N THR A 88 2.66 -7.20 1.57
CA THR A 88 1.75 -6.08 1.82
C THR A 88 0.89 -5.70 0.62
N ASP A 89 1.28 -6.11 -0.59
CA ASP A 89 0.56 -5.92 -1.86
C ASP A 89 -0.16 -7.20 -2.35
N SER A 90 -0.31 -8.21 -1.49
CA SER A 90 -1.03 -9.44 -1.82
C SER A 90 -2.52 -9.16 -2.11
N LEU A 91 -3.09 -9.92 -3.03
CA LEU A 91 -4.50 -9.78 -3.40
C LEU A 91 -5.42 -10.59 -2.48
N PHE A 92 -6.43 -9.92 -1.94
CA PHE A 92 -7.45 -10.54 -1.07
C PHE A 92 -8.83 -10.45 -1.71
N ARG A 93 -9.62 -11.51 -1.52
CA ARG A 93 -11.07 -11.45 -1.77
C ARG A 93 -11.72 -10.73 -0.59
N ILE A 94 -12.13 -9.49 -0.80
CA ILE A 94 -12.65 -8.63 0.27
C ILE A 94 -14.16 -8.82 0.54
N TYR A 95 -14.85 -9.63 -0.26
CA TYR A 95 -16.28 -9.98 -0.13
C TYR A 95 -17.16 -8.76 0.21
N SER A 96 -17.87 -8.79 1.33
CA SER A 96 -18.77 -7.72 1.76
C SER A 96 -18.09 -6.36 1.99
N MET A 97 -16.76 -6.30 2.10
CA MET A 97 -16.03 -5.02 2.15
C MET A 97 -16.04 -4.28 0.80
N THR A 98 -16.62 -4.87 -0.25
CA THR A 98 -16.96 -4.14 -1.49
C THR A 98 -18.12 -3.16 -1.30
N LYS A 99 -19.00 -3.36 -0.30
CA LYS A 99 -20.21 -2.53 -0.12
C LYS A 99 -19.92 -1.02 -0.06
N PRO A 100 -18.96 -0.53 0.75
CA PRO A 100 -18.64 0.90 0.79
C PRO A 100 -18.11 1.49 -0.52
N LEU A 101 -17.73 0.66 -1.51
CA LEU A 101 -17.30 1.12 -2.83
C LEU A 101 -18.46 1.33 -3.81
N VAL A 102 -19.61 0.68 -3.57
CA VAL A 102 -20.74 0.64 -4.51
C VAL A 102 -22.03 1.27 -3.99
N SER A 103 -22.21 1.36 -2.67
CA SER A 103 -23.46 1.78 -2.00
C SER A 103 -23.69 3.29 -2.01
#